data_AF-A0A534ZSD4-F1
#
_entry.id   AF-A0A534ZSD4-F1
#
_cell.length_a   1.000
_cell.length_b   1.000
_cell.length_c   1.000
_cell.angle_alpha   90.00
_cell.angle_beta   90.00
_cell.angle_gamma   90.00
#
_symmetry.space_group_name_H-M   'P 1'
#
loop_
_entity.id
_entity.type
_entity.pdbx_description
1 polymer ?
#
loop_
_entity_poly.entity_id
_entity_poly.type
_entity_poly.pdbx_seq_one_letter_code
_entity_poly.pdbx_strand_id
1 'polypeptide(L)'
;MRLSGRTVALVAAVGLLLAGAAARAAQYPGWGDTGWVYASKRDCCNAAIDLAAQYSAQACVAAGGVPRPFAGASQRGTCSAEWMQDQGGGGLLYRCYGEASVWCR
;
A
#
# COMPACT_ATOMS: atom_id res chain seq x y z
N MET A 1 -44.95 -15.18 -17.73
CA MET A 1 -44.69 -14.19 -16.66
C MET A 1 -44.34 -12.86 -17.30
N ARG A 2 -45.22 -11.84 -17.21
CA ARG A 2 -44.93 -10.50 -17.73
C ARG A 2 -44.19 -9.71 -16.65
N LEU A 3 -42.89 -9.51 -16.82
CA LEU A 3 -42.11 -8.61 -15.98
C LEU A 3 -42.62 -7.18 -16.19
N SER A 4 -43.07 -6.54 -15.11
CA SER A 4 -43.54 -5.16 -15.13
C SER A 4 -42.36 -4.21 -15.32
N GLY A 5 -42.55 -3.10 -16.06
CA GLY A 5 -41.50 -2.10 -16.29
C GLY A 5 -40.91 -1.52 -15.00
N ARG A 6 -41.67 -1.54 -13.90
CA ARG A 6 -41.20 -1.19 -12.55
C ARG A 6 -40.14 -2.14 -12.01
N THR A 7 -40.28 -3.44 -12.28
CA THR A 7 -39.32 -4.46 -11.83
C THR A 7 -38.00 -4.35 -12.60
N VAL A 8 -38.07 -4.04 -13.90
CA VAL A 8 -36.89 -3.79 -14.74
C VAL A 8 -36.16 -2.52 -14.30
N ALA A 9 -36.89 -1.44 -14.00
CA ALA A 9 -36.30 -0.18 -13.54
C ALA A 9 -35.61 -0.33 -12.17
N LEU A 10 -36.19 -1.11 -11.25
CA LEU A 10 -35.58 -1.40 -9.95
C LEU A 10 -34.30 -2.22 -10.08
N VAL A 11 -34.30 -3.26 -10.93
CA VAL A 11 -33.09 -4.07 -11.17
C VAL A 11 -31.98 -3.25 -11.82
N ALA A 12 -32.32 -2.37 -12.77
CA ALA A 12 -31.35 -1.48 -13.40
C ALA A 12 -30.76 -0.46 -12.40
N ALA A 13 -31.60 0.15 -11.55
CA ALA A 13 -31.16 1.10 -10.53
C ALA A 13 -30.25 0.44 -9.48
N VAL A 14 -30.58 -0.78 -9.04
CA VAL A 14 -29.73 -1.56 -8.12
C VAL A 14 -28.40 -1.95 -8.79
N GLY A 15 -28.42 -2.32 -10.07
CA GLY A 15 -27.20 -2.61 -10.83
C GLY A 15 -26.26 -1.39 -10.94
N LEU A 16 -26.81 -0.20 -11.18
CA LEU A 16 -26.06 1.06 -11.24
C LEU A 16 -25.47 1.47 -9.88
N LEU A 17 -26.21 1.25 -8.78
CA LEU A 17 -25.72 1.53 -7.43
C LEU A 17 -24.59 0.58 -7.00
N LEU A 18 -24.65 -0.70 -7.40
CA LEU A 18 -23.59 -1.68 -7.14
C LEU A 18 -22.34 -1.40 -7.97
N ALA A 19 -22.48 -0.90 -9.21
CA ALA A 19 -21.36 -0.52 -10.06
C ALA A 19 -20.62 0.73 -9.54
N GLY A 20 -21.32 1.67 -8.91
CA GLY A 20 -20.73 2.90 -8.37
C GLY A 20 -19.87 2.73 -7.11
N ALA A 21 -19.95 1.58 -6.43
CA ALA A 21 -19.22 1.34 -5.18
C ALA A 21 -17.73 0.98 -5.39
N ALA A 22 -17.33 0.58 -6.60
CA ALA A 22 -15.99 0.09 -6.88
C ALA A 22 -14.93 1.19 -7.08
N ALA A 23 -15.33 2.46 -7.26
CA ALA A 23 -14.42 3.55 -7.62
C ALA A 23 -14.12 4.52 -6.47
N ARG A 24 -14.04 4.02 -5.23
CA ARG A 24 -13.43 4.81 -4.15
C ARG A 24 -11.93 4.68 -4.30
N ALA A 25 -11.25 5.82 -4.44
CA ALA A 25 -9.80 5.90 -4.33
C ALA A 25 -9.36 5.29 -3.00
N ALA A 26 -9.11 3.99 -3.00
CA ALA A 26 -8.76 3.23 -1.82
C ALA A 26 -7.27 3.44 -1.60
N GLN A 27 -6.92 3.98 -0.44
CA GLN A 27 -5.55 3.97 0.04
C GLN A 27 -5.28 2.55 0.53
N TYR A 28 -4.35 1.86 -0.12
CA TYR A 28 -3.93 0.52 0.29
C TYR A 28 -2.75 0.68 1.23
N PRO A 29 -2.85 0.36 2.53
CA PRO A 29 -1.68 0.41 3.40
C PRO A 29 -0.71 -0.71 3.03
N GLY A 30 0.58 -0.40 3.02
CA GLY A 30 1.66 -1.35 2.86
C GLY A 30 2.64 -1.26 4.03
N TRP A 31 3.29 -2.40 4.32
CA TRP A 31 4.19 -2.59 5.45
C TRP A 31 5.48 -3.23 4.96
N GLY A 32 6.60 -2.53 5.11
CA GLY A 32 7.92 -3.01 4.72
C GLY A 32 8.75 -3.41 5.94
N ASP A 33 9.51 -4.50 5.83
CA ASP A 33 10.52 -4.91 6.81
C ASP A 33 11.79 -5.27 6.02
N THR A 34 12.90 -4.64 6.36
CA THR A 34 14.19 -4.90 5.69
C THR A 34 14.89 -6.16 6.20
N GLY A 35 14.47 -6.70 7.34
CA GLY A 35 15.32 -7.57 8.15
C GLY A 35 16.55 -6.81 8.67
N TRP A 36 17.49 -7.55 9.28
CA TRP A 36 18.76 -6.98 9.77
C TRP A 36 19.74 -6.75 8.61
N VAL A 37 20.17 -5.51 8.40
CA VAL A 37 21.05 -5.09 7.30
C VAL A 37 22.20 -4.20 7.78
N TYR A 38 23.37 -4.34 7.13
CA TYR A 38 24.48 -3.40 7.30
C TYR A 38 24.25 -2.18 6.42
N ALA A 39 23.52 -1.20 6.92
CA ALA A 39 23.21 0.04 6.22
C ALA A 39 23.21 1.21 7.19
N SER A 40 23.26 2.45 6.68
CA SER A 40 22.94 3.61 7.51
C SER A 40 21.46 3.57 7.91
N LYS A 41 21.11 4.16 9.06
CA LYS A 41 19.70 4.31 9.47
C LYS A 41 18.84 4.93 8.36
N ARG A 42 19.39 5.91 7.64
CA ARG A 42 18.69 6.59 6.54
C ARG A 42 18.38 5.62 5.40
N ASP A 43 19.37 4.88 4.94
CA ASP A 43 19.21 3.98 3.79
C ASP A 43 18.29 2.81 4.13
N CYS A 44 18.41 2.27 5.34
CA CYS A 44 17.51 1.25 5.87
C CYS A 44 16.06 1.75 5.92
N CYS A 45 15.81 2.96 6.40
CA CYS A 45 14.47 3.53 6.40
C CYS A 45 13.90 3.80 5.00
N ASN A 46 14.73 4.31 4.08
CA ASN A 46 14.31 4.52 2.70
C ASN A 46 13.91 3.19 2.05
N ALA A 47 14.70 2.13 2.27
CA ALA A 47 14.40 0.79 1.77
C ALA A 47 13.10 0.23 2.37
N ALA A 48 12.88 0.38 3.68
CA ALA A 48 11.66 -0.08 4.34
C ALA A 48 10.41 0.61 3.78
N ILE A 49 10.47 1.93 3.55
CA ILE A 49 9.39 2.71 2.96
C ILE A 49 9.15 2.31 1.50
N ASP A 50 10.21 2.08 0.72
CA ASP A 50 10.07 1.62 -0.66
C ASP A 50 9.48 0.21 -0.76
N LEU A 51 9.78 -0.69 0.19
CA LEU A 51 9.12 -2.00 0.32
C LEU A 51 7.64 -1.84 0.65
N ALA A 52 7.31 -1.00 1.63
CA ALA A 52 5.93 -0.72 2.01
C ALA A 52 5.12 -0.18 0.81
N ALA A 53 5.68 0.76 0.05
CA ALA A 53 5.06 1.34 -1.14
C ALA A 53 4.83 0.28 -2.24
N GLN A 54 5.78 -0.63 -2.44
CA GLN A 54 5.65 -1.73 -3.40
C GLN A 54 4.51 -2.68 -3.02
N TYR A 55 4.42 -3.10 -1.76
CA TYR A 55 3.34 -3.98 -1.32
C TYR A 55 1.98 -3.30 -1.35
N SER A 56 1.92 -2.02 -1.00
CA SER A 56 0.73 -1.19 -1.19
C SER A 56 0.28 -1.17 -2.66
N ALA A 57 1.23 -1.00 -3.61
CA ALA A 57 0.93 -0.97 -5.03
C ALA A 57 0.48 -2.34 -5.56
N GLN A 58 1.08 -3.43 -5.07
CA GLN A 58 0.66 -4.79 -5.38
C GLN A 58 -0.76 -5.07 -4.88
N ALA A 59 -1.13 -4.61 -3.68
CA ALA A 59 -2.48 -4.74 -3.16
C ALA A 59 -3.51 -3.99 -4.02
N CYS A 60 -3.17 -2.79 -4.50
CA CYS A 60 -3.98 -2.05 -5.47
C CYS A 60 -4.18 -2.84 -6.78
N VAL A 61 -3.11 -3.40 -7.35
CA VAL A 61 -3.19 -4.22 -8.58
C VAL A 61 -4.02 -5.48 -8.35
N ALA A 62 -3.86 -6.16 -7.21
CA ALA A 62 -4.62 -7.35 -6.86
C ALA A 62 -6.14 -7.06 -6.71
N ALA A 63 -6.50 -5.84 -6.31
CA ALA A 63 -7.88 -5.37 -6.27
C ALA A 63 -8.42 -4.90 -7.63
N GLY A 64 -7.62 -4.97 -8.70
CA GLY A 64 -8.00 -4.58 -10.06
C GLY A 64 -7.83 -3.11 -10.38
N GLY A 65 -7.15 -2.34 -9.54
CA GLY A 65 -6.88 -0.92 -9.76
C GLY A 65 -5.50 -0.63 -10.35
N VAL A 66 -5.24 0.63 -10.66
CA VAL A 66 -3.97 1.12 -11.20
C VAL A 66 -3.24 1.96 -10.14
N PRO A 67 -2.06 1.51 -9.64
CA PRO A 67 -1.33 2.24 -8.61
C PRO A 67 -0.74 3.53 -9.20
N ARG A 68 -0.84 4.61 -8.43
CA ARG A 68 -0.23 5.89 -8.74
C ARG A 68 0.97 6.16 -7.83
N PRO A 69 2.14 6.52 -8.40
CA PRO A 69 3.31 6.85 -7.61
C PRO A 69 3.07 8.12 -6.80
N PHE A 70 3.82 8.27 -5.69
CA PHE A 70 3.80 9.47 -4.87
C PHE A 70 4.29 10.70 -5.63
N ALA A 71 3.59 11.82 -5.47
CA ALA A 71 4.04 13.13 -5.94
C ALA A 71 4.98 13.76 -4.89
N GLY A 72 6.20 13.24 -4.75
CA GLY A 72 7.25 13.80 -3.89
C GLY A 72 7.64 12.94 -2.68
N ALA A 73 8.73 13.33 -2.00
CA ALA A 73 9.36 12.54 -0.93
C ALA A 73 8.58 12.55 0.39
N SER A 74 7.90 13.66 0.73
CA SER A 74 7.19 13.83 2.00
C SER A 74 5.93 12.98 2.16
N GLN A 75 5.45 12.36 1.08
CA GLN A 75 4.28 11.48 1.10
C GLN A 75 4.64 9.99 1.10
N ARG A 76 5.93 9.63 1.06
CA ARG A 76 6.33 8.23 0.83
C ARG A 76 5.97 7.29 1.97
N GLY A 77 5.93 7.76 3.22
CA GLY A 77 5.66 6.90 4.36
C GLY A 77 6.35 7.32 5.65
N THR A 78 6.19 6.49 6.67
CA THR A 78 6.89 6.58 7.96
C THR A 78 7.84 5.40 8.13
N CYS A 79 8.86 5.56 8.97
CA CYS A 79 9.82 4.50 9.29
C CYS A 79 10.10 4.46 10.79
N SER A 80 10.16 3.27 11.35
CA SER A 80 10.80 2.97 12.63
C SER A 80 12.03 2.10 12.40
N ALA A 81 13.03 2.20 13.28
CA ALA A 81 14.28 1.47 13.13
C ALA A 81 14.75 0.90 14.47
N GLU A 82 15.04 -0.38 14.48
CA GLU A 82 15.78 -1.10 15.50
C GLU A 82 17.25 -1.18 15.09
N TRP A 83 18.15 -1.28 16.07
CA TRP A 83 19.57 -1.44 15.82
C TRP A 83 20.18 -2.43 16.81
N MET A 84 21.21 -3.13 16.36
CA MET A 84 22.07 -3.94 17.22
C MET A 84 23.52 -3.85 16.76
N GLN A 85 24.42 -4.12 17.68
CA GLN A 85 25.84 -4.28 17.37
C GLN A 85 26.12 -5.77 17.14
N ASP A 86 26.73 -6.09 16.00
CA ASP A 86 27.10 -7.47 15.70
C ASP A 86 28.14 -8.01 16.70
N GLN A 87 27.88 -9.19 17.25
CA GLN A 87 28.67 -9.76 18.36
C GLN A 87 30.11 -10.12 17.94
N GLY A 88 30.39 -10.25 16.65
CA GLY A 88 31.73 -10.51 16.11
C GLY A 88 32.67 -9.29 16.08
N GLY A 89 32.26 -8.14 16.64
CA GLY A 89 32.98 -6.87 16.46
C GLY A 89 32.68 -6.19 15.12
N GLY A 90 31.65 -6.66 14.42
CA GLY A 90 31.15 -6.04 13.19
C GLY A 90 30.48 -4.69 13.44
N GLY A 91 30.18 -3.99 12.35
CA GLY A 91 29.48 -2.70 12.37
C GLY A 91 28.05 -2.77 12.93
N LEU A 92 27.36 -1.63 12.92
CA LEU A 92 25.96 -1.56 13.32
C LEU A 92 25.06 -2.23 12.28
N LEU A 93 24.17 -3.09 12.75
CA LEU A 93 23.07 -3.65 12.00
C LEU A 93 21.80 -2.86 12.33
N TYR A 94 21.03 -2.54 11.30
CA TYR A 94 19.71 -1.93 11.44
C TYR A 94 18.64 -2.87 10.92
N ARG A 95 17.47 -2.86 11.55
CA ARG A 95 16.25 -3.41 10.99
C ARG A 95 15.20 -2.32 10.98
N CYS A 96 14.64 -2.03 9.81
CA CYS A 96 13.71 -0.94 9.63
C CYS A 96 12.35 -1.45 9.21
N TYR A 97 11.32 -0.87 9.81
CA TYR A 97 9.93 -1.11 9.48
C TYR A 97 9.36 0.16 8.83
N GLY A 98 8.76 0.02 7.67
CA GLY A 98 8.20 1.12 6.89
C GLY A 98 6.69 0.97 6.73
N GLU A 99 5.98 2.08 6.75
CA GLU A 99 4.56 2.15 6.41
C GLU A 99 4.35 3.16 5.29
N ALA A 100 3.63 2.76 4.25
CA ALA A 100 3.36 3.61 3.09
C ALA A 100 2.03 3.23 2.43
N SER A 101 1.33 4.21 1.86
CA SER A 101 0.07 3.97 1.15
C SER A 101 0.06 4.66 -0.21
N VAL A 102 0.10 3.89 -1.30
CA VAL A 102 -0.07 4.43 -2.65
C VAL A 102 -1.55 4.66 -2.94
N TRP A 103 -1.81 5.63 -3.82
CA TRP A 103 -3.14 5.88 -4.35
C TRP A 103 -3.48 4.86 -5.43
N CYS A 104 -4.70 4.35 -5.39
CA CYS A 104 -5.22 3.43 -6.39
C CYS A 104 -6.37 4.09 -7.16
N ARG A 105 -6.34 3.97 -8.49
CA ARG A 105 -7.40 4.42 -9.40
C ARG A 105 -8.19 3.24 -9.93
#